data_AF-A0A5C6NRH1-F1
#
_entry.id   AF-A0A5C6NRH1-F1
#
_cell.length_a   1.000
_cell.length_b   1.000
_cell.length_c   1.000
_cell.angle_alpha   90.00
_cell.angle_beta   90.00
_cell.angle_gamma   90.00
#
_symmetry.space_group_name_H-M   'P 1'
#
loop_
_entity.id
_entity.type
_entity.pdbx_description
1 polymer ?
#
loop_
_entity_poly.entity_id
_entity_poly.type
_entity_poly.pdbx_seq_one_letter_code
_entity_poly.pdbx_strand_id
1 'polypeptide(L)'
;MHGGFHPKSSDLRLYTKRREGGRGLVSVRTTVQEETTSLREYIKKLAPTDLLLSECLRQQKPTKEEEPEGLSWKDKPMHGMYHRQIEEVADIEKTYQWVTKAGLKDSTEALLMAAQEQALSTRAIEARVYHTRQDPRCRLCGDAPETVQHITAGCKMLAGKA
;
A
#
# COMPACT_ATOMS: atom_id res chain seq x y z
N MET A 1 -13.84 -6.44 -2.75
CA MET A 1 -12.80 -7.07 -3.59
C MET A 1 -12.96 -8.58 -3.46
N HIS A 2 -13.38 -9.29 -4.52
CA HIS A 2 -13.65 -10.75 -4.49
C HIS A 2 -12.37 -11.57 -4.16
N GLY A 3 -11.98 -11.64 -2.89
CA GLY A 3 -10.77 -12.33 -2.44
C GLY A 3 -9.44 -11.68 -2.84
N GLY A 4 -9.47 -10.60 -3.63
CA GLY A 4 -8.29 -9.95 -4.19
C GLY A 4 -7.55 -8.98 -3.26
N PHE A 5 -7.97 -8.79 -2.01
CA PHE A 5 -7.27 -7.95 -1.02
C PHE A 5 -7.52 -8.45 0.39
N HIS A 6 -6.47 -8.47 1.22
CA HIS A 6 -6.56 -8.97 2.58
C HIS A 6 -7.12 -7.88 3.52
N PRO A 7 -8.07 -8.19 4.41
CA PRO A 7 -8.70 -7.18 5.30
C PRO A 7 -7.75 -6.44 6.25
N LYS A 8 -6.53 -6.94 6.42
CA LYS A 8 -5.48 -6.33 7.27
C LYS A 8 -4.34 -5.69 6.48
N SER A 9 -4.41 -5.69 5.15
CA SER A 9 -3.46 -4.98 4.28
C SER A 9 -3.68 -3.47 4.36
N SER A 10 -2.72 -2.69 3.85
CA SER A 10 -2.81 -1.23 3.88
C SER A 10 -3.64 -0.70 2.70
N ASP A 11 -4.72 0.02 2.99
CA ASP A 11 -5.57 0.62 1.95
C ASP A 11 -4.81 1.61 1.05
N LEU A 12 -3.76 2.26 1.56
CA LEU A 12 -2.90 3.15 0.77
C LEU A 12 -2.20 2.41 -0.38
N ARG A 13 -1.93 1.11 -0.23
CA ARG A 13 -1.30 0.29 -1.26
C ARG A 13 -2.28 0.00 -2.41
N LEU A 14 -3.59 0.11 -2.18
CA LEU A 14 -4.61 0.00 -3.23
C LEU A 14 -4.41 1.06 -4.31
N TYR A 15 -4.16 2.31 -3.89
CA TYR A 15 -4.07 3.46 -4.78
C TYR A 15 -2.63 3.75 -5.25
N THR A 16 -1.63 3.08 -4.66
CA THR A 16 -0.25 3.16 -5.14
C THR A 16 -0.13 2.49 -6.52
N LYS A 17 0.72 3.03 -7.40
CA LYS A 17 0.94 2.49 -8.75
C LYS A 17 1.51 1.07 -8.70
N ARG A 18 1.11 0.21 -9.65
CA ARG A 18 1.57 -1.20 -9.71
C ARG A 18 3.09 -1.33 -9.83
N ARG A 19 3.73 -0.46 -10.61
CA ARG A 19 5.20 -0.40 -10.77
C ARG A 19 5.95 -0.06 -9.48
N GLU A 20 5.29 0.57 -8.52
CA GLU A 20 5.83 0.92 -7.20
C GLU A 20 5.40 -0.09 -6.12
N GLY A 21 4.86 -1.24 -6.54
CA GLY A 21 4.41 -2.31 -5.66
C GLY A 21 2.98 -2.16 -5.13
N GLY A 22 2.21 -1.19 -5.62
CA GLY A 22 0.80 -1.03 -5.28
C GLY A 22 -0.18 -1.86 -6.13
N ARG A 23 -1.47 -1.59 -6.01
CA ARG A 23 -2.53 -2.24 -6.82
C ARG A 23 -2.95 -1.45 -8.05
N GLY A 24 -2.66 -0.15 -8.07
CA GLY A 24 -2.95 0.76 -9.18
C GLY A 24 -4.43 1.10 -9.34
N LEU A 25 -5.23 0.98 -8.28
CA LEU A 25 -6.61 1.44 -8.32
C LEU A 25 -6.64 2.96 -8.30
N VAL A 26 -7.63 3.51 -9.02
CA VAL A 26 -7.87 4.94 -9.02
C VAL A 26 -8.73 5.29 -7.80
N SER A 27 -8.27 6.24 -7.00
CA SER A 27 -9.02 6.75 -5.84
C SER A 27 -10.10 7.69 -6.33
N VAL A 28 -11.37 7.37 -6.06
CA VAL A 28 -12.51 8.24 -6.40
C VAL A 28 -12.34 9.63 -5.78
N ARG A 29 -11.86 9.69 -4.54
CA ARG A 29 -11.60 10.96 -3.84
C ARG A 29 -10.56 11.79 -4.60
N THR A 30 -9.46 11.16 -4.99
CA THR A 30 -8.36 11.81 -5.72
C THR A 30 -8.83 12.29 -7.09
N THR A 31 -9.58 11.46 -7.83
CA THR A 31 -10.17 11.86 -9.12
C THR A 31 -11.11 13.04 -8.97
N VAL A 32 -12.03 13.01 -8.00
CA VAL A 32 -12.94 14.14 -7.77
C VAL A 32 -12.17 15.41 -7.42
N GLN A 33 -11.11 15.31 -6.62
CA GLN A 33 -10.26 16.45 -6.26
C GLN A 33 -9.49 16.99 -7.48
N GLU A 34 -8.89 16.12 -8.30
CA GLU A 34 -8.18 16.47 -9.54
C GLU A 34 -9.11 17.16 -10.55
N GLU A 35 -10.31 16.62 -10.77
CA GLU A 35 -11.31 17.21 -11.66
C GLU A 35 -11.83 18.55 -11.11
N THR A 36 -12.05 18.65 -9.80
CA THR A 36 -12.47 19.91 -9.15
C THR A 36 -11.40 20.98 -9.31
N THR A 37 -10.12 20.63 -9.11
CA THR A 37 -8.99 21.54 -9.31
C THR A 37 -8.86 21.94 -10.77
N SER A 38 -8.94 20.99 -11.71
CA SER A 38 -8.88 21.25 -13.15
C SER A 38 -9.99 22.19 -13.63
N LEU A 39 -11.23 21.96 -13.17
CA LEU A 39 -12.35 22.85 -13.45
C LEU A 39 -12.13 24.24 -12.86
N ARG A 40 -11.62 24.32 -11.62
CA ARG A 40 -11.32 25.60 -10.97
C ARG A 40 -10.24 26.39 -11.71
N GLU A 41 -9.19 25.72 -12.18
CA GLU A 41 -8.14 26.33 -13.00
C GLU A 41 -8.67 26.82 -14.35
N TYR A 42 -9.53 26.03 -14.99
CA TYR A 42 -10.20 26.41 -16.23
C TYR A 42 -11.07 27.67 -16.05
N ILE A 43 -11.89 27.71 -14.99
CA ILE A 43 -12.70 28.89 -14.66
C ILE A 43 -11.80 30.11 -14.40
N LYS A 44 -10.72 29.95 -13.61
CA LYS A 44 -9.73 31.04 -13.37
C LYS A 44 -9.14 31.59 -14.66
N LYS A 45 -8.85 30.71 -15.63
CA LYS A 45 -8.27 31.09 -16.93
C LYS A 45 -9.25 31.91 -17.78
N LEU A 46 -10.54 31.59 -17.76
CA LEU A 46 -11.55 32.24 -18.61
C LEU A 46 -12.32 33.37 -17.95
N ALA A 47 -12.29 33.48 -16.63
CA ALA A 47 -12.94 34.56 -15.89
C ALA A 47 -12.60 35.99 -16.36
N PRO A 48 -11.40 36.31 -16.89
CA PRO A 48 -11.14 37.64 -17.44
C PRO A 48 -11.96 37.96 -18.70
N THR A 49 -12.46 36.94 -19.41
CA THR A 49 -13.17 37.10 -20.69
C THR A 49 -14.66 36.80 -20.57
N ASP A 50 -15.07 36.05 -19.55
CA ASP A 50 -16.46 35.61 -19.34
C ASP A 50 -17.01 36.09 -17.98
N LEU A 51 -18.04 36.94 -18.05
CA LEU A 51 -18.74 37.53 -16.89
C LEU A 51 -19.36 36.47 -15.97
N LEU A 52 -19.94 35.40 -16.50
CA LEU A 52 -20.55 34.33 -15.70
C LEU A 52 -19.49 33.55 -14.92
N LEU A 53 -18.36 33.25 -15.56
CA LEU A 53 -17.25 32.56 -14.90
C LEU A 53 -16.58 33.44 -13.83
N SER A 54 -16.54 34.76 -14.05
CA SER A 54 -16.03 35.71 -13.06
C SER A 54 -16.89 35.75 -11.77
N GLU A 55 -18.21 35.72 -11.91
CA GLU A 55 -19.13 35.67 -10.76
C GLU A 55 -19.09 34.30 -10.08
N CYS A 56 -18.93 33.21 -10.85
CA CYS A 56 -18.75 31.87 -10.30
C CYS A 56 -17.53 31.79 -9.36
N LEU A 57 -16.41 32.40 -9.72
CA LEU A 57 -15.23 32.48 -8.84
C LEU A 57 -15.48 33.26 -7.56
N ARG A 58 -16.25 34.36 -7.64
CA ARG A 58 -16.59 35.17 -6.47
C ARG A 58 -17.43 34.40 -5.46
N GLN A 59 -18.26 33.48 -5.92
CA GLN A 59 -19.13 32.67 -5.07
C GLN A 59 -18.47 31.38 -4.55
N GLN A 60 -17.33 30.95 -5.13
CA GLN A 60 -16.59 29.81 -4.61
C GLN A 60 -16.01 30.14 -3.23
N LYS A 61 -16.40 29.35 -2.22
CA LYS A 61 -15.70 29.34 -0.93
C LYS A 61 -14.29 28.75 -1.12
N PRO A 62 -13.29 29.19 -0.35
CA PRO A 62 -12.00 28.50 -0.30
C PRO A 62 -12.25 27.06 0.16
N THR A 63 -12.23 26.11 -0.76
CA THR A 63 -12.11 24.70 -0.40
C THR A 63 -10.76 24.56 0.27
N LYS A 64 -10.74 24.14 1.55
CA LYS A 64 -9.47 23.71 2.16
C LYS A 64 -8.96 22.58 1.27
N GLU A 65 -7.83 22.79 0.62
CA GLU A 65 -7.08 21.71 0.01
C GLU A 65 -6.74 20.77 1.16
N GLU A 66 -7.49 19.68 1.26
CA GLU A 66 -7.03 18.55 2.05
C GLU A 66 -5.81 18.05 1.28
N GLU A 67 -4.63 18.45 1.76
CA GLU A 67 -3.38 17.73 1.51
C GLU A 67 -3.71 16.24 1.59
N PRO A 68 -3.15 15.39 0.71
CA PRO A 68 -3.18 13.96 0.92
C PRO A 68 -2.27 13.66 2.14
N GLU A 69 -2.76 14.00 3.33
CA GLU A 69 -2.15 13.71 4.62
C GLU A 69 -2.34 12.22 4.87
N GLY A 70 -1.44 11.45 4.28
CA GLY A 70 -1.33 10.03 4.48
C GLY A 70 0.11 9.64 4.29
N LEU A 71 0.81 9.37 5.40
CA LEU A 71 2.08 8.66 5.42
C LEU A 71 2.04 7.54 4.39
N SER A 72 3.05 7.43 3.53
CA SER A 72 3.11 6.36 2.53
C SER A 72 2.94 5.01 3.23
N TRP A 73 2.34 4.03 2.56
CA TRP A 73 2.30 2.67 3.13
C TRP A 73 3.71 2.13 3.43
N LYS A 74 4.72 2.65 2.71
CA LYS A 74 6.14 2.38 2.91
C LYS A 74 6.67 2.87 4.26
N ASP A 75 6.05 3.90 4.84
CA ASP A 75 6.46 4.48 6.12
C ASP A 75 5.81 3.78 7.31
N LYS A 76 4.74 3.00 7.06
CA LYS A 76 4.08 2.23 8.12
C LYS A 76 5.07 1.21 8.71
N PRO A 77 5.22 1.12 10.04
CA PRO A 77 6.19 0.21 10.67
C PRO A 77 6.05 -1.25 10.21
N MET A 78 4.82 -1.73 10.08
CA MET A 78 4.51 -3.11 9.68
C MET A 78 4.41 -3.27 8.16
N HIS A 79 3.47 -2.58 7.52
CA HIS A 79 3.18 -2.76 6.08
C HIS A 79 4.34 -2.37 5.17
N GLY A 80 5.16 -1.41 5.59
CA GLY A 80 6.34 -0.97 4.84
C GLY A 80 7.62 -1.76 5.14
N MET A 81 7.60 -2.68 6.10
CA MET A 81 8.82 -3.36 6.57
C MET A 81 9.55 -4.09 5.44
N TYR A 82 8.81 -4.89 4.67
CA TYR A 82 9.39 -5.63 3.54
C TYR A 82 10.01 -4.67 2.53
N HIS A 83 9.32 -3.58 2.18
CA HIS A 83 9.81 -2.58 1.22
C HIS A 83 11.15 -2.00 1.65
N ARG A 84 11.25 -1.54 2.90
CA ARG A 84 12.48 -0.96 3.45
C ARG A 84 13.63 -1.96 3.48
N GLN A 85 13.34 -3.24 3.77
CA GLN A 85 14.37 -4.29 3.76
C GLN A 85 14.93 -4.59 2.36
N ILE A 86 14.08 -4.60 1.33
CA ILE A 86 14.55 -4.90 -0.03
C ILE A 86 15.17 -3.69 -0.73
N GLU A 87 14.81 -2.47 -0.32
CA GLU A 87 15.35 -1.24 -0.91
C GLU A 87 16.86 -1.11 -0.73
N GLU A 88 17.40 -1.66 0.37
CA GLU A 88 18.83 -1.68 0.63
C GLU A 88 19.62 -2.68 -0.23
N VAL A 89 18.96 -3.70 -0.81
CA VAL A 89 19.63 -4.87 -1.40
C VAL A 89 19.19 -5.22 -2.82
N ALA A 90 18.10 -4.64 -3.32
CA ALA A 90 17.50 -5.02 -4.59
C ALA A 90 17.04 -3.80 -5.42
N ASP A 91 17.03 -4.00 -6.73
CA ASP A 91 16.39 -3.09 -7.68
C ASP A 91 14.87 -3.14 -7.47
N ILE A 92 14.32 -2.09 -6.87
CA ILE A 92 12.89 -2.01 -6.48
C ILE A 92 11.97 -2.10 -7.70
N GLU A 93 12.33 -1.45 -8.80
CA GLU A 93 11.53 -1.47 -10.01
C GLU A 93 11.44 -2.89 -10.56
N LYS A 94 12.57 -3.60 -10.66
CA LYS A 94 12.60 -5.01 -11.04
C LYS A 94 11.86 -5.90 -10.05
N THR A 95 11.99 -5.63 -8.76
CA THR A 95 11.36 -6.42 -7.69
C THR A 95 9.84 -6.40 -7.78
N TYR A 96 9.23 -5.30 -8.22
CA TYR A 96 7.78 -5.22 -8.41
C TYR A 96 7.29 -5.56 -9.82
N GLN A 97 8.16 -5.95 -10.75
CA GLN A 97 7.73 -6.34 -12.10
C GLN A 97 6.77 -7.53 -12.11
N TRP A 98 6.83 -8.42 -11.12
CA TRP A 98 5.86 -9.52 -11.05
C TRP A 98 4.42 -9.01 -10.91
N VAL A 99 4.21 -7.84 -10.29
CA VAL A 99 2.89 -7.22 -10.17
C VAL A 99 2.36 -6.80 -11.54
N THR A 100 3.21 -6.37 -12.47
CA THR A 100 2.76 -5.89 -13.78
C THR A 100 2.85 -6.93 -14.89
N LYS A 101 3.77 -7.89 -14.80
CA LYS A 101 4.13 -8.80 -15.91
C LYS A 101 3.80 -10.26 -15.68
N ALA A 102 3.65 -10.73 -14.43
CA ALA A 102 3.56 -12.16 -14.16
C ALA A 102 2.19 -12.79 -14.50
N GLY A 103 1.15 -11.97 -14.73
CA GLY A 103 -0.19 -12.48 -15.09
C GLY A 103 -0.82 -13.39 -14.02
N LEU A 104 -0.53 -13.13 -12.74
CA LEU A 104 -1.05 -13.94 -11.64
C LEU A 104 -2.56 -13.77 -11.49
N LYS A 105 -3.22 -14.82 -10.96
CA LYS A 105 -4.61 -14.71 -10.51
C LYS A 105 -4.71 -13.71 -9.36
N ASP A 106 -5.81 -12.97 -9.29
CA ASP A 106 -6.05 -11.95 -8.26
C ASP A 106 -5.87 -12.47 -6.83
N SER A 107 -6.32 -13.69 -6.55
CA SER A 107 -6.19 -14.32 -5.23
C SER A 107 -4.73 -14.65 -4.87
N THR A 108 -3.92 -15.04 -5.86
CA THR A 108 -2.49 -15.31 -5.68
C THR A 108 -1.72 -14.01 -5.43
N GLU A 109 -1.98 -12.97 -6.25
CA GLU A 109 -1.40 -11.65 -6.02
C GLU A 109 -1.76 -11.11 -4.64
N ALA A 110 -3.03 -11.22 -4.24
CA ALA A 110 -3.51 -10.78 -2.94
C ALA A 110 -2.78 -11.48 -1.78
N LEU A 111 -2.58 -12.79 -1.89
CA LEU A 111 -1.86 -13.57 -0.88
C LEU A 111 -0.39 -13.13 -0.76
N LEU A 112 0.29 -12.95 -1.89
CA LEU A 112 1.69 -12.50 -1.91
C LEU A 112 1.83 -11.08 -1.34
N MET A 113 0.91 -10.18 -1.69
CA MET A 113 0.85 -8.83 -1.12
C MET A 113 0.63 -8.89 0.40
N ALA A 114 -0.33 -9.68 0.87
CA ALA A 114 -0.61 -9.85 2.29
C ALA A 114 0.62 -10.40 3.07
N ALA A 115 1.38 -11.30 2.44
CA ALA A 115 2.63 -11.81 3.00
C ALA A 115 3.68 -10.70 3.13
N GLN A 116 3.90 -9.90 2.08
CA GLN A 116 4.85 -8.77 2.09
C GLN A 116 4.45 -7.69 3.11
N GLU A 117 3.15 -7.45 3.28
CA GLU A 117 2.61 -6.44 4.21
C GLU A 117 2.55 -6.90 5.67
N GLN A 118 3.01 -8.12 5.97
CA GLN A 118 2.86 -8.76 7.28
C GLN A 118 1.39 -8.81 7.75
N ALA A 119 0.46 -8.94 6.81
CA ALA A 119 -0.98 -9.02 7.08
C ALA A 119 -1.45 -10.45 7.39
N LEU A 120 -0.60 -11.46 7.15
CA LEU A 120 -0.87 -12.86 7.50
C LEU A 120 -0.71 -13.10 9.01
N SER A 121 -1.59 -13.94 9.58
CA SER A 121 -1.50 -14.32 10.99
C SER A 121 -0.32 -15.26 11.24
N THR A 122 0.79 -14.67 11.67
CA THR A 122 1.96 -15.39 12.17
C THR A 122 2.05 -15.24 13.69
N ARG A 123 2.76 -16.11 14.40
CA ARG A 123 2.92 -15.95 15.85
C ARG A 123 3.55 -14.62 16.26
N ALA A 124 4.43 -14.04 15.43
CA ALA A 124 4.97 -12.71 15.72
C ALA A 124 3.88 -11.62 15.68
N ILE A 125 2.93 -11.71 14.73
CA ILE A 125 1.79 -10.78 14.63
C ILE A 125 0.82 -10.99 15.79
N GLU A 126 0.46 -12.25 16.07
CA GLU A 126 -0.42 -12.59 17.19
C GLU A 126 0.12 -12.06 18.52
N ALA A 127 1.43 -12.14 18.74
CA ALA A 127 2.06 -11.69 19.98
C ALA A 127 2.26 -10.17 20.04
N ARG A 128 2.76 -9.55 18.96
CA ARG A 128 3.17 -8.14 18.98
C ARG A 128 2.05 -7.16 18.63
N VAL A 129 1.07 -7.58 17.84
CA VAL A 129 0.00 -6.71 17.33
C VAL A 129 -1.34 -7.05 17.94
N TYR A 130 -1.73 -8.33 17.93
CA TYR A 130 -3.06 -8.73 18.43
C TYR A 130 -3.06 -8.98 19.94
N HIS A 131 -1.90 -9.18 20.54
CA HIS A 131 -1.74 -9.55 21.95
C HIS A 131 -2.57 -10.77 22.38
N THR A 132 -2.88 -11.66 21.42
CA THR A 132 -3.64 -12.90 21.64
C THR A 132 -2.73 -14.07 22.00
N ARG A 133 -1.42 -13.87 21.93
CA ARG A 133 -0.37 -14.85 22.24
C ARG A 133 0.77 -14.16 22.97
N GLN A 134 1.48 -14.88 23.83
CA GLN A 134 2.67 -14.33 24.51
C GLN A 134 3.96 -14.70 23.79
N ASP A 135 4.11 -15.96 23.35
CA ASP A 135 5.32 -16.46 22.71
C ASP A 135 5.31 -16.21 21.19
N PRO A 136 6.19 -15.33 20.65
CA PRO A 136 6.26 -15.05 19.22
C PRO A 136 7.03 -16.11 18.43
N ARG A 137 7.65 -17.10 19.07
CA ARG A 137 8.61 -18.01 18.43
C ARG A 137 7.98 -18.92 17.38
N CYS A 138 8.75 -19.15 16.30
CA CYS A 138 8.41 -20.00 15.18
C CYS A 138 7.94 -21.40 15.62
N ARG A 139 6.83 -21.85 15.03
CA ARG A 139 6.22 -23.17 15.24
C ARG A 139 7.15 -24.32 14.90
N LEU A 140 8.06 -24.10 13.96
CA LEU A 140 8.89 -25.15 13.38
C LEU A 140 10.24 -25.23 14.09
N CYS A 141 10.99 -24.12 14.18
CA CYS A 141 12.33 -24.14 14.77
C CYS A 141 12.38 -23.77 16.25
N GLY A 142 11.43 -22.99 16.75
CA GLY A 142 11.43 -22.49 18.12
C GLY A 142 12.51 -21.45 18.46
N ASP A 143 13.36 -21.02 17.52
CA ASP A 143 14.53 -20.18 17.84
C ASP A 143 14.29 -18.67 17.66
N ALA A 144 13.47 -18.28 16.68
CA ALA A 144 13.28 -16.88 16.29
C ALA A 144 11.78 -16.54 16.19
N PRO A 145 11.40 -15.25 16.25
CA PRO A 145 10.02 -14.83 16.00
C PRO A 145 9.50 -15.33 14.65
N GLU A 146 8.27 -15.85 14.64
CA GLU A 146 7.62 -16.32 13.42
C GLU A 146 7.18 -15.15 12.54
N THR A 147 8.02 -14.72 11.60
CA THR A 147 7.66 -13.76 10.55
C THR A 147 7.60 -14.46 9.20
N VAL A 148 6.94 -13.84 8.21
CA VAL A 148 6.95 -14.35 6.82
C VAL A 148 8.38 -14.46 6.29
N GLN A 149 9.24 -13.48 6.56
CA GLN A 149 10.64 -13.50 6.17
C GLN A 149 11.41 -14.65 6.84
N HIS A 150 11.17 -14.88 8.13
CA HIS A 150 11.76 -16.03 8.82
C HIS A 150 11.30 -17.34 8.18
N ILE A 151 10.00 -17.54 7.93
CA ILE A 151 9.48 -18.77 7.33
C ILE A 151 10.08 -19.01 5.93
N THR A 152 10.18 -17.97 5.11
CA THR A 152 10.61 -18.10 3.71
C THR A 152 12.12 -18.20 3.52
N ALA A 153 12.92 -17.57 4.38
CA ALA A 153 14.37 -17.45 4.18
C ALA A 153 15.23 -17.68 5.43
N GLY A 154 14.67 -17.69 6.65
CA GLY A 154 15.43 -17.75 7.90
C GLY A 154 15.22 -19.00 8.76
N CYS A 155 14.21 -19.82 8.47
CA CYS A 155 13.85 -20.95 9.30
C CYS A 155 14.71 -22.15 8.93
N LYS A 156 15.60 -22.58 9.83
CA LYS A 156 16.50 -23.74 9.65
C LYS A 156 15.78 -25.06 9.31
N MET A 157 14.47 -25.14 9.58
CA MET A 157 13.66 -26.31 9.27
C MET A 157 13.12 -26.31 7.84
N LEU A 158 13.11 -25.15 7.17
CA LEU A 158 12.56 -24.94 5.82
C LEU A 158 13.64 -24.53 4.83
N ALA A 159 14.50 -23.58 5.22
CA ALA A 159 15.75 -23.32 4.53
C ALA A 159 16.64 -24.54 4.79
N GLY A 160 16.88 -25.34 3.74
CA GLY A 160 17.81 -26.46 3.82
C GLY A 160 19.16 -26.00 4.36
N LYS A 161 19.93 -26.92 4.96
CA LYS A 161 21.33 -26.62 5.29
C LYS A 161 22.01 -26.22 3.98
N ALA A 162 22.50 -24.98 3.91
CA ALA A 162 23.41 -24.55 2.86
C ALA A 162 24.69 -25.39 2.91
#